data_AF-A0A522MHS7-F1
#
_entry.id   AF-A0A522MHS7-F1
#
_cell.length_a   1.000
_cell.length_b   1.000
_cell.length_c   1.000
_cell.angle_alpha   90.00
_cell.angle_beta   90.00
_cell.angle_gamma   90.00
#
_symmetry.space_group_name_H-M   'P 1'
#
loop_
_entity.id
_entity.type
_entity.pdbx_description
1 polymer ?
#
loop_
_entity_poly.entity_id
_entity_poly.type
_entity_poly.pdbx_seq_one_letter_code
_entity_poly.pdbx_strand_id
1 'polypeptide(L)'
;MHGIRSLLAVGAAFLALAAHPAAAAEPAAEPQGPEQFAGVLANAANGRTVPIVVHIDSYSPAGDVRALALILKDKGQEGVENALFKMKGRGWVRIGNSLGYEVPVIRSLPTPTGRRIVVIADRPIQFWEQWRGTRSLRYPLGMVVLDLDRTGHGVGRLIAAMRAKFDDEGKVELESFGTEPFRIIGLAPEPLG
;
A
#
# COMPACT_ATOMS: atom_id res chain seq x y z
N MET A 1 35.16 38.78 -3.92
CA MET A 1 34.01 38.66 -4.85
C MET A 1 33.55 37.21 -4.82
N HIS A 2 32.26 37.03 -4.53
CA HIS A 2 31.56 35.76 -4.22
C HIS A 2 31.62 34.74 -5.38
N GLY A 3 31.80 33.45 -5.12
CA GLY A 3 30.71 32.46 -4.99
C GLY A 3 30.93 31.34 -6.04
N ILE A 4 30.53 30.07 -5.95
CA ILE A 4 29.62 29.28 -5.12
C ILE A 4 30.14 27.82 -5.20
N ARG A 5 30.23 27.11 -4.06
CA ARG A 5 30.44 25.66 -4.00
C ARG A 5 29.07 24.98 -4.10
N SER A 6 28.79 24.26 -5.18
CA SER A 6 27.58 23.43 -5.31
C SER A 6 27.78 22.11 -4.56
N LEU A 7 27.13 21.96 -3.41
CA LEU A 7 26.86 20.65 -2.81
C LEU A 7 25.63 20.04 -3.50
N LEU A 8 25.79 18.84 -4.06
CA LEU A 8 24.67 17.97 -4.40
C LEU A 8 24.08 17.41 -3.08
N ALA A 9 22.89 17.88 -2.72
CA ALA A 9 22.08 17.26 -1.67
C ALA A 9 21.27 16.11 -2.28
N VAL A 10 21.48 14.90 -1.76
CA VAL A 10 20.66 13.72 -2.02
C VAL A 10 19.30 13.95 -1.36
N GLY A 11 18.23 13.89 -2.14
CA GLY A 11 16.87 14.25 -1.70
C GLY A 11 16.28 13.24 -0.73
N ALA A 12 16.18 13.62 0.54
CA ALA A 12 15.27 13.02 1.51
C ALA A 12 13.85 13.53 1.24
N ALA A 13 12.90 12.62 1.01
CA ALA A 13 11.49 12.99 0.88
C ALA A 13 10.87 13.18 2.29
N PHE A 14 10.97 14.40 2.80
CA PHE A 14 10.28 14.82 4.03
C PHE A 14 8.77 15.00 3.76
N LEU A 15 7.92 14.26 4.46
CA LEU A 15 6.52 14.65 4.64
C LEU A 15 6.38 15.38 5.99
N ALA A 16 6.40 16.71 5.94
CA ALA A 16 6.09 17.57 7.07
C ALA A 16 4.57 17.70 7.23
N LEU A 17 4.04 17.33 8.41
CA LEU A 17 2.63 17.54 8.76
C LEU A 17 2.48 18.93 9.40
N ALA A 18 2.24 19.95 8.59
CA ALA A 18 1.91 21.28 9.08
C ALA A 18 0.45 21.31 9.57
N ALA A 19 0.26 21.57 10.88
CA ALA A 19 -1.04 21.75 11.49
C ALA A 19 -1.70 23.06 10.99
N HIS A 20 -2.52 22.94 9.94
CA HIS A 20 -3.45 23.98 9.54
C HIS A 20 -4.80 23.78 10.25
N PRO A 21 -5.53 24.85 10.60
CA PRO A 21 -6.91 24.72 11.03
C PRO A 21 -7.71 24.20 9.83
N ALA A 22 -8.02 22.91 9.85
CA ALA A 22 -8.83 22.28 8.83
C ALA A 22 -10.26 22.83 8.96
N ALA A 23 -10.67 23.65 7.98
CA ALA A 23 -12.08 23.67 7.61
C ALA A 23 -12.47 22.21 7.39
N ALA A 24 -13.43 21.72 8.17
CA ALA A 24 -13.85 20.33 8.16
C ALA A 24 -14.40 19.97 6.78
N ALA A 25 -13.52 19.53 5.87
CA ALA A 25 -13.91 18.68 4.79
C ALA A 25 -14.55 17.46 5.46
N GLU A 26 -15.85 17.28 5.25
CA GLU A 26 -16.53 16.06 5.66
C GLU A 26 -15.65 14.89 5.18
N PRO A 27 -15.15 14.03 6.09
CA PRO A 27 -14.38 12.88 5.66
C PRO A 27 -15.28 12.14 4.69
N ALA A 28 -14.85 12.01 3.44
CA ALA A 28 -15.56 11.20 2.45
C ALA A 28 -15.86 9.87 3.13
N ALA A 29 -17.14 9.64 3.43
CA ALA A 29 -17.57 8.59 4.33
C ALA A 29 -16.95 7.28 3.86
N GLU A 30 -16.26 6.56 4.77
CA GLU A 30 -15.77 5.23 4.45
C GLU A 30 -16.98 4.40 4.00
N PRO A 31 -17.04 3.93 2.74
CA PRO A 31 -18.17 3.15 2.28
C PRO A 31 -18.34 1.92 3.17
N GLN A 32 -19.59 1.68 3.55
CA GLN A 32 -19.95 0.77 4.64
C GLN A 32 -20.20 -0.68 4.18
N GLY A 33 -19.96 -0.98 2.90
CA GLY A 33 -20.23 -2.28 2.29
C GLY A 33 -19.05 -2.79 1.48
N PRO A 34 -19.14 -4.04 0.99
CA PRO A 34 -18.10 -4.61 0.16
C PRO A 34 -17.92 -3.81 -1.13
N GLU A 35 -16.67 -3.71 -1.58
CA GLU A 35 -16.28 -2.98 -2.79
C GLU A 35 -15.27 -3.77 -3.60
N GLN A 36 -15.25 -3.56 -4.92
CA GLN A 36 -14.27 -4.16 -5.80
C GLN A 36 -13.75 -3.14 -6.81
N PHE A 37 -12.45 -3.20 -7.06
CA PHE A 37 -11.76 -2.37 -8.04
C PHE A 37 -10.99 -3.26 -8.99
N ALA A 38 -11.08 -2.96 -10.28
CA ALA A 38 -10.32 -3.63 -11.32
C ALA A 38 -9.41 -2.62 -12.03
N GLY A 39 -8.26 -3.10 -12.45
CA GLY A 39 -7.31 -2.31 -13.24
C GLY A 39 -6.26 -3.21 -13.88
N VAL A 40 -5.20 -2.57 -14.38
CA VAL A 40 -4.13 -3.27 -15.08
C VAL A 40 -2.77 -2.90 -14.48
N LEU A 41 -2.03 -3.91 -14.03
CA LEU A 41 -0.61 -3.76 -13.70
C LEU A 41 0.19 -3.62 -14.99
N ALA A 42 0.94 -2.52 -15.11
CA ALA A 42 1.82 -2.26 -16.24
C ALA A 42 3.29 -2.41 -15.82
N ASN A 43 4.03 -3.25 -16.54
CA ASN A 43 5.48 -3.33 -16.41
C ASN A 43 6.15 -2.36 -17.38
N ALA A 44 6.73 -1.29 -16.85
CA ALA A 44 7.39 -0.26 -17.66
C ALA A 44 8.63 -0.79 -18.41
N ALA A 45 9.30 -1.83 -17.91
CA ALA A 45 10.52 -2.36 -18.50
C ALA A 45 10.29 -3.20 -19.76
N ASN A 46 9.13 -3.85 -19.91
CA ASN A 46 8.85 -4.72 -21.05
C ASN A 46 7.46 -4.54 -21.68
N GLY A 47 6.68 -3.54 -21.24
CA GLY A 47 5.39 -3.17 -21.81
C GLY A 47 4.26 -4.18 -21.58
N ARG A 48 4.53 -5.28 -20.88
CA ARG A 48 3.51 -6.30 -20.63
C ARG A 48 2.58 -5.88 -19.50
N THR A 49 1.34 -6.31 -19.61
CA THR A 49 0.25 -5.95 -18.71
C THR A 49 -0.42 -7.19 -18.10
N VAL A 50 -0.85 -7.09 -16.85
CA VAL A 50 -1.57 -8.17 -16.15
C VAL A 50 -2.78 -7.56 -15.43
N PRO A 51 -3.99 -8.13 -15.55
CA PRO A 51 -5.14 -7.60 -14.83
C PRO A 51 -4.94 -7.76 -13.32
N ILE A 52 -5.43 -6.81 -12.55
CA ILE A 52 -5.46 -6.87 -11.09
C ILE A 52 -6.88 -6.55 -10.62
N VAL A 53 -7.35 -7.30 -9.64
CA VAL A 53 -8.62 -7.06 -8.96
C VAL A 53 -8.36 -6.98 -7.47
N VAL A 54 -8.88 -5.93 -6.84
CA VAL A 54 -8.83 -5.71 -5.39
C VAL A 54 -10.26 -5.75 -4.87
N HIS A 55 -10.55 -6.75 -4.05
CA HIS A 55 -11.83 -6.92 -3.38
C HIS A 55 -11.68 -6.58 -1.90
N ILE A 56 -12.66 -5.86 -1.38
CA ILE A 56 -12.70 -5.34 -0.02
C ILE A 56 -14.00 -5.82 0.61
N ASP A 57 -13.92 -6.68 1.62
CA ASP A 57 -15.07 -7.06 2.44
C ASP A 57 -15.33 -6.00 3.52
N SER A 58 -14.26 -5.46 4.11
CA SER A 58 -14.34 -4.48 5.20
C SER A 58 -13.04 -3.68 5.37
N TYR A 59 -13.14 -2.51 5.98
CA TYR A 59 -11.99 -1.67 6.34
C TYR A 59 -11.47 -1.97 7.75
N SER A 60 -10.16 -1.85 7.92
CA SER A 60 -9.48 -1.98 9.20
C SER A 60 -9.78 -0.81 10.13
N PRO A 61 -10.21 -1.08 11.37
CA PRO A 61 -10.33 -0.06 12.40
C PRO A 61 -9.00 0.67 12.63
N ALA A 62 -9.08 1.94 13.03
CA ALA A 62 -7.87 2.70 13.38
C ALA A 62 -7.06 2.07 14.53
N GLY A 63 -7.72 1.30 15.40
CA GLY A 63 -7.08 0.54 16.48
C GLY A 63 -6.11 -0.54 15.99
N ASP A 64 -6.44 -1.25 14.90
CA ASP A 64 -5.60 -2.31 14.35
C ASP A 64 -4.26 -1.77 13.86
N VAL A 65 -4.28 -0.64 13.15
CA VAL A 65 -3.05 0.00 12.65
C VAL A 65 -2.18 0.49 13.82
N ARG A 66 -2.79 1.05 14.87
CA ARG A 66 -2.06 1.45 16.08
C ARG A 66 -1.44 0.25 16.79
N ALA A 67 -2.17 -0.86 16.89
CA ALA A 67 -1.65 -2.09 17.47
C ALA A 67 -0.46 -2.65 16.68
N LEU A 68 -0.53 -2.64 15.34
CA LEU A 68 0.58 -3.05 14.48
C LEU A 68 1.80 -2.14 14.64
N ALA A 69 1.61 -0.82 14.80
CA ALA A 69 2.71 0.11 15.07
C ALA A 69 3.36 -0.15 16.44
N LEU A 70 2.57 -0.47 17.47
CA LEU A 70 3.10 -0.87 18.78
C LEU A 70 3.86 -2.19 18.69
N ILE A 71 3.33 -3.19 18.00
CA ILE A 71 4.00 -4.47 17.76
C ILE A 71 5.31 -4.27 17.01
N LEU A 72 5.34 -3.39 16.00
CA LEU A 72 6.58 -3.06 15.30
C LEU A 72 7.63 -2.50 16.26
N LYS A 73 7.19 -1.71 17.26
CA LYS A 73 8.09 -1.08 18.24
C LYS A 73 8.62 -2.09 19.24
N ASP A 74 7.76 -2.97 19.74
CA ASP A 74 8.09 -3.91 20.81
C ASP A 74 8.75 -5.21 20.29
N LYS A 75 8.33 -5.68 19.11
CA LYS A 75 8.68 -7.01 18.57
C LYS A 75 9.30 -6.95 17.16
N GLY A 76 9.45 -5.75 16.58
CA GLY A 76 10.02 -5.58 15.26
C GLY A 76 9.16 -6.16 14.13
N GLN A 77 9.77 -6.29 12.96
CA GLN A 77 9.11 -6.74 11.72
C GLN A 77 8.50 -8.14 11.84
N GLU A 78 9.19 -9.08 12.50
CA GLU A 78 8.70 -10.44 12.68
C GLU A 78 7.43 -10.49 13.54
N GLY A 79 7.33 -9.61 14.55
CA GLY A 79 6.12 -9.45 15.33
C GLY A 79 4.93 -8.99 14.49
N VAL A 80 5.17 -8.04 13.57
CA VAL A 80 4.15 -7.52 12.66
C VAL A 80 3.68 -8.59 11.69
N GLU A 81 4.61 -9.34 11.07
CA GLU A 81 4.29 -10.46 10.19
C GLU A 81 3.42 -11.50 10.90
N ASN A 82 3.83 -11.95 12.09
CA ASN A 82 3.07 -12.90 12.89
C ASN A 82 1.68 -12.38 13.30
N ALA A 83 1.56 -11.08 13.56
CA ALA A 83 0.28 -10.45 13.87
C ALA A 83 -0.63 -10.43 12.65
N LEU A 84 -0.12 -9.98 11.50
CA LEU A 84 -0.87 -9.96 10.23
C LEU A 84 -1.31 -11.36 9.81
N PHE A 85 -0.45 -12.36 9.94
CA PHE A 85 -0.78 -13.76 9.63
C PHE A 85 -1.94 -14.32 10.49
N LYS A 86 -2.10 -13.82 11.72
CA LYS A 86 -3.19 -14.24 12.62
C LYS A 86 -4.48 -13.44 12.45
N MET A 87 -4.42 -12.30 11.76
CA MET A 87 -5.59 -11.47 11.52
C MET A 87 -6.50 -12.13 10.47
N LYS A 88 -7.80 -11.97 10.65
CA LYS A 88 -8.77 -12.40 9.64
C LYS A 88 -8.60 -11.55 8.38
N GLY A 89 -8.63 -12.19 7.21
CA GLY A 89 -8.71 -11.51 5.92
C GLY A 89 -9.92 -10.57 5.86
N ARG A 90 -9.71 -9.38 5.28
CA ARG A 90 -10.71 -8.33 5.08
C ARG A 90 -11.03 -8.06 3.61
N GLY A 91 -10.51 -8.92 2.75
CA GLY A 91 -10.58 -8.80 1.31
C GLY A 91 -9.50 -9.66 0.67
N TRP A 92 -9.34 -9.48 -0.63
CA TRP A 92 -8.29 -10.16 -1.39
C TRP A 92 -7.80 -9.33 -2.57
N VAL A 93 -6.57 -9.61 -3.00
CA VAL A 93 -5.96 -9.06 -4.22
C VAL A 93 -5.68 -10.21 -5.17
N ARG A 94 -6.23 -10.17 -6.38
CA ARG A 94 -5.99 -11.17 -7.42
C ARG A 94 -5.22 -10.56 -8.57
N ILE A 95 -4.19 -11.26 -9.03
CA ILE A 95 -3.35 -10.81 -10.15
C ILE A 95 -3.40 -11.86 -11.25
N GLY A 96 -3.80 -11.46 -12.46
CA GLY A 96 -4.00 -12.38 -13.56
C GLY A 96 -5.03 -13.45 -13.21
N ASN A 97 -4.65 -14.70 -13.48
CA ASN A 97 -5.44 -15.89 -13.19
C ASN A 97 -4.99 -16.58 -11.88
N SER A 98 -4.29 -15.87 -10.99
CA SER A 98 -3.86 -16.44 -9.71
C SER A 98 -5.02 -16.63 -8.72
N LEU A 99 -4.79 -17.43 -7.69
CA LEU A 99 -5.60 -17.36 -6.48
C LEU A 99 -5.46 -15.97 -5.85
N GLY A 100 -6.52 -15.46 -5.23
CA GLY A 100 -6.50 -14.20 -4.50
C GLY A 100 -5.56 -14.28 -3.29
N TYR A 101 -4.74 -13.24 -3.10
CA TYR A 101 -4.00 -13.00 -1.87
C TYR A 101 -4.96 -12.40 -0.85
N GLU A 102 -5.29 -13.14 0.21
CA GLU A 102 -6.02 -12.57 1.34
C GLU A 102 -5.24 -11.39 1.94
N VAL A 103 -5.97 -10.36 2.36
CA VAL A 103 -5.37 -9.15 2.92
C VAL A 103 -6.00 -8.82 4.28
N PRO A 104 -5.24 -8.89 5.38
CA PRO A 104 -5.77 -8.63 6.72
C PRO A 104 -5.97 -7.14 7.01
N VAL A 105 -5.30 -6.25 6.27
CA VAL A 105 -5.33 -4.81 6.52
C VAL A 105 -5.75 -4.04 5.28
N ILE A 106 -6.81 -3.26 5.40
CA ILE A 106 -7.32 -2.36 4.36
C ILE A 106 -7.70 -1.04 5.01
N ARG A 107 -7.13 0.08 4.57
CA ARG A 107 -7.41 1.42 5.10
C ARG A 107 -7.88 2.34 4.00
N SER A 108 -9.00 2.99 4.20
CA SER A 108 -9.39 4.17 3.43
C SER A 108 -8.88 5.42 4.13
N LEU A 109 -8.29 6.33 3.36
CA LEU A 109 -7.78 7.62 3.83
C LEU A 109 -8.36 8.70 2.91
N PRO A 110 -9.11 9.70 3.43
CA PRO A 110 -9.59 10.79 2.60
C PRO A 110 -8.42 11.59 2.02
N THR A 111 -8.57 12.05 0.78
CA THR A 111 -7.64 12.97 0.12
C THR A 111 -8.42 14.18 -0.40
N PRO A 112 -7.77 15.32 -0.70
CA PRO A 112 -8.48 16.48 -1.23
C PRO A 112 -9.30 16.19 -2.51
N THR A 113 -8.84 15.23 -3.31
CA THR A 113 -9.40 14.88 -4.63
C THR A 113 -10.24 13.60 -4.63
N GLY A 114 -10.39 12.92 -3.49
CA GLY A 114 -11.10 11.65 -3.40
C GLY A 114 -10.62 10.85 -2.19
N ARG A 115 -10.06 9.66 -2.40
CA ARG A 115 -9.53 8.83 -1.31
C ARG A 115 -8.37 7.95 -1.75
N ARG A 116 -7.56 7.55 -0.79
CA ARG A 116 -6.50 6.56 -0.94
C ARG A 116 -6.87 5.30 -0.19
N ILE A 117 -6.84 4.16 -0.86
CA ILE A 117 -6.98 2.85 -0.23
C ILE A 117 -5.59 2.21 -0.11
N VAL A 118 -5.22 1.81 1.09
CA VAL A 118 -3.97 1.09 1.37
C VAL A 118 -4.32 -0.32 1.81
N VAL A 119 -3.79 -1.30 1.09
CA VAL A 119 -4.01 -2.72 1.31
C VAL A 119 -2.69 -3.38 1.64
N ILE A 120 -2.61 -4.13 2.73
CA ILE A 120 -1.40 -4.85 3.14
C ILE A 120 -1.71 -6.34 3.23
N ALA A 121 -0.92 -7.14 2.53
CA ALA A 121 -0.93 -8.59 2.60
C ALA A 121 0.05 -9.10 3.67
N ASP A 122 -0.27 -10.22 4.30
CA ASP A 122 0.59 -10.93 5.27
C ASP A 122 1.82 -11.58 4.65
N ARG A 123 1.84 -11.70 3.32
CA ARG A 123 2.89 -12.36 2.54
C ARG A 123 3.27 -11.54 1.31
N PRO A 124 4.46 -11.77 0.73
CA PRO A 124 4.84 -11.13 -0.52
C PRO A 124 3.90 -11.57 -1.65
N ILE A 125 3.51 -10.62 -2.49
CA ILE A 125 2.64 -10.91 -3.64
C ILE A 125 3.52 -11.40 -4.77
N GLN A 126 3.46 -12.70 -5.05
CA GLN A 126 4.22 -13.31 -6.12
C GLN A 126 3.47 -13.15 -7.43
N PHE A 127 4.01 -12.32 -8.30
CA PHE A 127 3.58 -12.23 -9.68
C PHE A 127 4.81 -12.05 -10.56
N TRP A 128 4.74 -12.58 -11.78
CA TRP A 128 5.88 -12.71 -12.67
C TRP A 128 6.94 -13.74 -12.23
N GLU A 129 7.48 -14.49 -13.19
CA GLU A 129 8.56 -15.47 -12.98
C GLU A 129 9.88 -14.85 -12.44
N GLN A 130 9.94 -13.52 -12.35
CA GLN A 130 11.14 -12.75 -12.00
C GLN A 130 11.40 -12.67 -10.49
N TRP A 131 10.44 -13.01 -9.62
CA TRP A 131 10.61 -12.94 -8.16
C TRP A 131 11.22 -14.22 -7.53
N ARG A 132 11.77 -15.13 -8.35
CA ARG A 132 12.36 -16.42 -7.93
C ARG A 132 13.58 -16.32 -6.98
N GLY A 133 14.05 -15.13 -6.61
CA GLY A 133 15.25 -14.94 -5.80
C GLY A 133 15.05 -14.43 -4.37
N THR A 134 13.91 -13.84 -4.01
CA THR A 134 13.75 -13.11 -2.73
C THR A 134 13.05 -13.96 -1.66
N ARG A 135 13.48 -15.20 -1.47
CA ARG A 135 12.95 -16.08 -0.41
C ARG A 135 13.23 -15.48 0.98
N SER A 136 12.18 -14.85 1.52
CA SER A 136 11.52 -15.31 2.75
C SER A 136 11.95 -14.82 4.14
N LEU A 137 12.87 -13.86 4.32
CA LEU A 137 13.10 -13.32 5.69
C LEU A 137 13.11 -11.79 5.81
N ARG A 138 13.51 -11.06 4.76
CA ARG A 138 13.75 -9.62 4.88
C ARG A 138 12.57 -8.73 4.47
N TYR A 139 11.66 -9.23 3.64
CA TYR A 139 10.56 -8.46 3.06
C TYR A 139 9.29 -9.32 3.00
N PRO A 140 8.65 -9.55 4.15
CA PRO A 140 7.59 -10.55 4.24
C PRO A 140 6.22 -10.01 3.81
N LEU A 141 6.06 -8.72 3.50
CA LEU A 141 4.75 -8.13 3.24
C LEU A 141 4.58 -7.68 1.79
N GLY A 142 3.36 -7.78 1.27
CA GLY A 142 2.94 -7.13 0.03
C GLY A 142 2.06 -5.93 0.31
N MET A 143 2.06 -4.92 -0.57
CA MET A 143 1.18 -3.75 -0.43
C MET A 143 0.61 -3.30 -1.77
N VAL A 144 -0.67 -2.95 -1.77
CA VAL A 144 -1.34 -2.26 -2.87
C VAL A 144 -1.84 -0.91 -2.38
N VAL A 145 -1.57 0.15 -3.14
CA VAL A 145 -2.08 1.50 -2.89
C VAL A 145 -2.92 1.92 -4.08
N LEU A 146 -4.18 2.27 -3.83
CA LEU A 146 -5.11 2.79 -4.82
C LEU A 146 -5.34 4.28 -4.52
N ASP A 147 -5.13 5.13 -5.51
CA ASP A 147 -5.41 6.55 -5.46
C ASP A 147 -6.64 6.80 -6.36
N LEU A 148 -7.78 7.07 -5.72
CA LEU A 148 -9.08 7.19 -6.35
C LEU A 148 -9.58 8.63 -6.30
N ASP A 149 -10.18 9.08 -7.39
CA ASP A 149 -10.97 10.30 -7.43
C ASP A 149 -12.35 10.11 -6.78
N ARG A 150 -13.16 11.18 -6.78
CA ARG A 150 -14.52 11.17 -6.21
C ARG A 150 -15.50 10.24 -6.94
N THR A 151 -15.19 9.83 -8.16
CA THR A 151 -15.99 8.88 -8.96
C THR A 151 -15.54 7.44 -8.78
N GLY A 152 -14.48 7.19 -8.00
CA GLY A 152 -13.92 5.86 -7.78
C GLY A 152 -12.96 5.39 -8.88
N HIS A 153 -12.59 6.26 -9.82
CA HIS A 153 -11.59 5.97 -10.85
C HIS A 153 -10.21 6.44 -10.41
N GLY A 154 -9.15 5.88 -10.98
CA GLY A 154 -7.82 6.43 -10.77
C GLY A 154 -6.67 5.51 -11.17
N VAL A 155 -5.66 5.49 -10.32
CA VAL A 155 -4.40 4.78 -10.52
C VAL A 155 -3.98 4.10 -9.23
N GLY A 156 -3.02 3.20 -9.32
CA GLY A 156 -2.48 2.56 -8.13
C GLY A 156 -1.04 2.13 -8.28
N ARG A 157 -0.54 1.53 -7.22
CA ARG A 157 0.81 0.96 -7.13
C ARG A 157 0.75 -0.36 -6.39
N LEU A 158 1.51 -1.33 -6.88
CA LEU A 158 1.75 -2.60 -6.22
C LEU A 158 3.23 -2.70 -5.83
N ILE A 159 3.45 -2.94 -4.55
CA ILE A 159 4.76 -3.23 -3.97
C ILE A 159 4.74 -4.71 -3.58
N ALA A 160 5.41 -5.52 -4.39
CA ALA A 160 5.37 -6.99 -4.27
C ALA A 160 5.93 -7.48 -2.94
N ALA A 161 7.01 -6.85 -2.48
CA ALA A 161 7.72 -7.18 -1.25
C ALA A 161 8.20 -5.91 -0.55
N MET A 162 7.84 -5.77 0.73
CA MET A 162 8.23 -4.68 1.60
C MET A 162 8.49 -5.15 3.04
N ARG A 163 9.12 -4.29 3.83
CA ARG A 163 9.25 -4.41 5.29
C ARG A 163 8.87 -3.09 5.95
N ALA A 164 8.31 -3.16 7.15
CA ALA A 164 8.12 -2.02 8.01
C ALA A 164 9.33 -1.85 8.94
N LYS A 165 9.72 -0.61 9.19
CA LYS A 165 10.75 -0.23 10.17
C LYS A 165 10.38 1.13 10.77
N PHE A 166 11.08 1.53 11.83
CA PHE A 166 11.05 2.92 12.27
C PHE A 166 12.18 3.71 11.60
N ASP A 167 11.90 4.95 11.22
CA ASP A 167 12.93 5.92 10.86
C ASP A 167 13.62 6.49 12.12
N ASP A 168 14.65 7.31 11.91
CA ASP A 168 15.39 7.98 13.00
C ASP A 168 14.52 8.96 13.81
N GLU A 169 13.33 9.32 13.32
CA GLU A 169 12.34 10.18 13.98
C GLU A 169 11.26 9.37 14.74
N GLY A 170 11.33 8.03 14.71
CA GLY A 170 10.36 7.15 15.35
C GLY A 170 9.02 7.02 14.60
N LYS A 171 8.98 7.33 13.31
CA LYS A 171 7.80 7.12 12.43
C LYS A 171 7.92 5.79 11.70
N VAL A 172 6.77 5.18 11.39
CA VAL A 172 6.72 3.92 10.63
C VAL A 172 7.06 4.21 9.17
N GLU A 173 8.18 3.67 8.70
CA GLU A 173 8.61 3.68 7.31
C GLU A 173 8.37 2.30 6.67
N LEU A 174 7.79 2.30 5.46
CA LEU A 174 7.63 1.10 4.64
C LEU A 174 8.71 1.11 3.55
N GLU A 175 9.63 0.15 3.61
CA GLU A 175 10.74 0.03 2.68
C GLU A 175 10.43 -1.08 1.66
N SER A 176 10.49 -0.75 0.37
CA SER A 176 10.32 -1.68 -0.74
C SER A 176 11.63 -2.38 -1.10
N PHE A 177 11.57 -3.66 -1.48
CA PHE A 177 12.74 -4.38 -1.97
C PHE A 177 13.05 -4.07 -3.43
N GLY A 178 14.15 -3.36 -3.68
CA GLY A 178 14.98 -3.44 -4.90
C GLY A 178 14.30 -3.23 -6.26
N THR A 179 13.03 -2.82 -6.28
CA THR A 179 12.18 -2.78 -7.47
C THR A 179 11.26 -1.58 -7.36
N GLU A 180 11.17 -0.80 -8.44
CA GLU A 180 10.17 0.27 -8.51
C GLU A 180 8.76 -0.32 -8.32
N PRO A 181 7.86 0.38 -7.60
CA PRO A 181 6.47 -0.03 -7.50
C PRO A 181 5.85 -0.21 -8.88
N PHE A 182 5.13 -1.32 -9.07
CA PHE A 182 4.42 -1.56 -10.33
C PHE A 182 3.20 -0.66 -10.41
N ARG A 183 3.03 0.04 -11.53
CA ARG A 183 1.91 0.95 -11.70
C ARG A 183 0.64 0.17 -12.06
N ILE A 184 -0.46 0.53 -11.41
CA ILE A 184 -1.80 0.11 -11.78
C ILE A 184 -2.45 1.27 -12.53
N ILE A 185 -2.95 1.00 -13.73
CA ILE A 185 -3.62 1.97 -14.59
C ILE A 185 -5.05 1.53 -14.89
N GLY A 186 -5.88 2.49 -15.28
CA GLY A 186 -7.29 2.23 -15.63
C GLY A 186 -8.08 1.65 -14.46
N LEU A 187 -7.78 2.10 -13.24
CA LEU A 187 -8.45 1.60 -12.05
C LEU A 187 -9.88 2.15 -12.01
N ALA A 188 -10.85 1.26 -11.87
CA ALA A 188 -12.27 1.60 -11.84
C ALA A 188 -13.04 0.68 -10.88
N PRO A 189 -14.20 1.12 -10.37
CA PRO A 189 -15.10 0.24 -9.62
C PRO A 189 -15.61 -0.89 -10.50
N GLU A 190 -15.62 -2.11 -9.97
CA GLU A 190 -16.14 -3.30 -10.65
C GLU A 190 -17.35 -3.84 -9.86
N PRO A 191 -18.43 -4.30 -10.53
CA PRO A 191 -19.56 -4.92 -9.84
C PRO A 191 -19.10 -6.14 -9.02
N LEU A 192 -19.71 -6.31 -7.85
CA LEU A 192 -19.55 -7.54 -7.07
C LEU A 192 -20.23 -8.67 -7.85
N GLY A 193 -19.45 -9.70 -8.19
CA GLY A 193 -19.91 -10.89 -8.90
C GLY A 193 -20.56 -11.93 -7.99
#